data_AF-A0A3R9MFM6-F1
#
_entry.id   AF-A0A3R9MFM6-F1
#
_cell.length_a   1.000
_cell.length_b   1.000
_cell.length_c   1.000
_cell.angle_alpha   90.00
_cell.angle_beta   90.00
_cell.angle_gamma   90.00
#
_symmetry.space_group_name_H-M   'P 1'
#
loop_
_entity.id
_entity.type
_entity.pdbx_description
1 polymer ?
#
loop_
_entity_poly.entity_id
_entity_poly.type
_entity_poly.pdbx_seq_one_letter_code
_entity_poly.pdbx_strand_id
1 'polypeptide(L)'
;MTSAIYYEETQALVQTFSQEDQAYFQDLWDYFNFAGFLYEEKALKEQVYNLALDFSQASGDGWTAKDYFGQDPKGMADQIIENMPKESTRSVLKYGAIVSGIVIFYRLLSDFASQAVLVLKPLVYLTDSILGILAVGLLFYLLRRLIFAEEKSKKAIYVAVVLVLGFYFASEIVGVRFLPTLAWLTVPNPWDTLLITGASGVLILWQWKEEIGRAFVFPILAFLVVGFLHRWILAQGIQNPTMTMILPTVIIVIGLLIYYWFTIRALKKNKTENGE
;
A
#
# COMPACT_ATOMS: atom_id res chain seq x y z
N MET A 1 1.40 21.06 16.69
CA MET A 1 0.11 20.76 16.06
C MET A 1 0.31 19.62 15.09
N THR A 2 -0.51 18.58 15.17
CA THR A 2 -0.33 17.30 14.48
C THR A 2 -0.90 17.38 13.06
N SER A 3 -0.32 16.68 12.08
CA SER A 3 -0.80 16.63 10.69
C SER A 3 -2.27 16.19 10.54
N ALA A 4 -2.81 15.49 11.54
CA ALA A 4 -4.23 15.11 11.61
C ALA A 4 -5.18 16.31 11.75
N ILE A 5 -4.76 17.37 12.46
CA ILE A 5 -5.60 18.55 12.69
C ILE A 5 -5.84 19.30 11.37
N TYR A 6 -4.78 19.52 10.59
CA TYR A 6 -4.91 20.15 9.27
C TYR A 6 -5.81 19.34 8.33
N TYR A 7 -5.80 18.01 8.42
CA TYR A 7 -6.69 17.18 7.62
C TYR A 7 -8.16 17.40 7.98
N GLU A 8 -8.49 17.27 9.27
CA GLU A 8 -9.87 17.42 9.75
C GLU A 8 -10.42 18.82 9.46
N GLU A 9 -9.63 19.87 9.71
CA GLU A 9 -10.05 21.24 9.45
C GLU A 9 -10.17 21.54 7.94
N THR A 10 -9.27 21.03 7.11
CA THR A 10 -9.38 21.18 5.64
C THR A 10 -10.64 20.49 5.13
N GLN A 11 -10.93 19.28 5.61
CA GLN A 11 -12.14 18.55 5.20
C GLN A 11 -13.42 19.26 5.64
N ALA A 12 -13.46 19.81 6.86
CA ALA A 12 -14.58 20.59 7.35
C ALA A 12 -14.82 21.85 6.49
N LEU A 13 -13.76 22.54 6.06
CA LEU A 13 -13.86 23.69 5.15
C LEU A 13 -14.37 23.25 3.76
N VAL A 14 -13.78 22.22 3.18
CA VAL A 14 -14.14 21.74 1.84
C VAL A 14 -15.61 21.31 1.77
N GLN A 15 -16.16 20.72 2.83
CA GLN A 15 -17.58 20.37 2.90
C GLN A 15 -18.53 21.56 2.75
N THR A 16 -18.08 22.78 3.08
CA THR A 16 -18.90 24.00 2.92
C THR A 16 -18.93 24.54 1.48
N PHE A 17 -18.02 24.07 0.62
CA PHE A 17 -17.90 24.57 -0.75
C PHE A 17 -18.93 23.96 -1.68
N SER A 18 -19.07 24.54 -2.88
CA SER A 18 -19.89 23.96 -3.95
C SER A 18 -19.34 22.59 -4.38
N GLN A 19 -20.18 21.75 -5.01
CA GLN A 19 -19.76 20.42 -5.46
C GLN A 19 -18.60 20.47 -6.47
N GLU A 20 -18.55 21.51 -7.32
CA GLU A 20 -17.47 21.70 -8.29
C GLU A 20 -16.14 22.06 -7.61
N ASP A 21 -16.19 22.93 -6.60
CA ASP A 21 -15.03 23.34 -5.82
C ASP A 21 -14.54 22.22 -4.90
N GLN A 22 -15.44 21.42 -4.35
CA GLN A 22 -15.10 20.20 -3.60
C GLN A 22 -14.27 19.24 -4.43
N ALA A 23 -14.71 18.96 -5.67
CA ALA A 23 -13.97 18.09 -6.58
C ALA A 23 -12.57 18.66 -6.90
N TYR A 24 -12.47 19.98 -7.09
CA TYR A 24 -11.20 20.67 -7.32
C TYR A 24 -10.23 20.48 -6.15
N PHE A 25 -10.68 20.74 -4.92
CA PHE A 25 -9.85 20.59 -3.73
C PHE A 25 -9.51 19.13 -3.43
N GLN A 26 -10.40 18.20 -3.73
CA GLN A 26 -10.13 16.77 -3.59
C GLN A 26 -9.03 16.30 -4.55
N ASP A 27 -9.08 16.70 -5.83
CA ASP A 27 -8.04 16.39 -6.81
C ASP A 27 -6.68 16.96 -6.36
N LEU A 28 -6.67 18.20 -5.84
CA LEU A 28 -5.47 18.85 -5.31
C LEU A 28 -4.91 18.12 -4.08
N TRP A 29 -5.78 17.77 -3.14
CA TRP A 29 -5.43 17.01 -1.93
C TRP A 29 -4.81 15.66 -2.28
N ASP A 30 -5.44 14.90 -3.19
CA ASP A 30 -4.94 13.62 -3.64
C ASP A 30 -3.59 13.74 -4.37
N TYR A 31 -3.40 14.83 -5.14
CA TYR A 31 -2.15 15.09 -5.84
C TYR A 31 -0.99 15.31 -4.87
N PHE A 32 -1.22 16.10 -3.83
CA PHE A 32 -0.26 16.34 -2.77
C PHE A 32 -0.01 15.09 -1.91
N ASN A 33 -1.03 14.29 -1.61
CA ASN A 33 -0.84 13.04 -0.89
C ASN A 33 0.05 12.05 -1.66
N PHE A 34 -0.15 11.91 -2.98
CA PHE A 34 0.74 11.07 -3.78
C PHE A 34 2.14 11.68 -3.94
N ALA A 35 2.33 12.97 -3.64
CA ALA A 35 3.65 13.61 -3.56
C ALA A 35 4.30 13.50 -2.16
N GLY A 36 3.52 13.22 -1.11
CA GLY A 36 3.96 13.21 0.29
C GLY A 36 5.06 12.21 0.65
N PHE A 37 5.41 11.28 -0.24
CA PHE A 37 6.58 10.40 -0.05
C PHE A 37 7.92 11.10 -0.37
N LEU A 38 7.89 12.22 -1.11
CA LEU A 38 9.07 13.00 -1.52
C LEU A 38 9.21 14.33 -0.76
N TYR A 39 8.09 14.88 -0.29
CA TYR A 39 7.98 16.22 0.29
C TYR A 39 7.35 16.17 1.66
N GLU A 40 7.71 17.13 2.51
CA GLU A 40 7.30 17.13 3.91
C GLU A 40 5.78 17.09 4.05
N GLU A 41 5.26 15.97 4.56
CA GLU A 41 3.80 15.72 4.60
C GLU A 41 3.08 16.82 5.36
N LYS A 42 3.69 17.30 6.46
CA LYS A 42 3.13 18.36 7.28
C LYS A 42 3.05 19.69 6.51
N ALA A 43 4.12 20.07 5.82
CA ALA A 43 4.16 21.31 5.04
C ALA A 43 3.15 21.28 3.88
N LEU A 44 3.04 20.13 3.20
CA LEU A 44 2.04 19.93 2.16
C LEU A 44 0.62 20.10 2.71
N LYS A 45 0.29 19.42 3.82
CA LYS A 45 -1.05 19.49 4.44
C LYS A 45 -1.40 20.90 4.93
N GLU A 46 -0.45 21.57 5.55
CA GLU A 46 -0.58 22.97 5.97
C GLU A 46 -0.82 23.89 4.77
N GLN A 47 -0.12 23.66 3.65
CA GLN A 47 -0.34 24.42 2.43
C GLN A 47 -1.75 24.20 1.86
N VAL A 48 -2.25 22.96 1.82
CA VAL A 48 -3.62 22.73 1.31
C VAL A 48 -4.66 23.39 2.20
N TYR A 49 -4.45 23.34 3.52
CA TYR A 49 -5.31 24.00 4.48
C TYR A 49 -5.36 25.52 4.26
N ASN A 50 -4.21 26.17 4.07
CA ASN A 50 -4.16 27.60 3.80
C ASN A 50 -4.88 27.96 2.49
N LEU A 51 -4.72 27.15 1.43
CA LEU A 51 -5.48 27.35 0.19
C LEU A 51 -6.99 27.21 0.40
N ALA A 52 -7.43 26.24 1.20
CA ALA A 52 -8.85 26.07 1.51
C ALA A 52 -9.39 27.26 2.32
N LEU A 53 -8.62 27.79 3.28
CA LEU A 53 -8.99 29.00 4.02
C LEU A 53 -9.10 30.24 3.11
N ASP A 54 -8.10 30.47 2.26
CA ASP A 54 -8.09 31.60 1.33
C ASP A 54 -9.29 31.53 0.38
N PHE A 55 -9.61 30.33 -0.10
CA PHE A 55 -10.77 30.11 -0.94
C PHE A 55 -12.10 30.27 -0.19
N SER A 56 -12.19 29.83 1.06
CA SER A 56 -13.41 29.98 1.85
C SER A 56 -13.84 31.44 1.98
N GLN A 57 -12.87 32.38 2.00
CA GLN A 57 -13.15 33.81 2.01
C GLN A 57 -13.63 34.29 0.63
N ALA A 58 -12.93 33.89 -0.44
CA ALA A 58 -13.27 34.28 -1.82
C ALA A 58 -14.59 33.69 -2.32
N SER A 59 -14.94 32.48 -1.87
CA SER A 59 -16.20 31.80 -2.19
C SER A 59 -17.41 32.58 -1.65
N GLY A 60 -17.26 33.25 -0.50
CA GLY A 60 -18.27 34.17 0.04
C GLY A 60 -18.57 35.36 -0.89
N ASP A 61 -17.61 35.75 -1.72
CA ASP A 61 -17.73 36.82 -2.72
C ASP A 61 -18.19 36.30 -4.11
N GLY A 62 -18.56 35.02 -4.21
CA GLY A 62 -19.11 34.40 -5.42
C GLY A 62 -18.08 33.88 -6.42
N TRP A 63 -16.80 33.77 -6.05
CA TRP A 63 -15.75 33.21 -6.89
C TRP A 63 -15.76 31.67 -6.86
N THR A 64 -15.50 31.05 -8.02
CA THR A 64 -15.23 29.60 -8.10
C THR A 64 -13.73 29.33 -7.88
N ALA A 65 -13.37 28.12 -7.46
CA ALA A 65 -11.98 27.75 -7.20
C ALA A 65 -11.11 27.87 -8.47
N LYS A 66 -11.69 27.54 -9.64
CA LYS A 66 -11.01 27.70 -10.93
C LYS A 66 -10.80 29.15 -11.31
N ASP A 67 -11.73 30.04 -10.96
CA ASP A 67 -11.58 31.46 -11.23
C ASP A 67 -10.56 32.11 -10.29
N TYR A 68 -10.49 31.65 -9.04
CA TYR A 68 -9.57 32.17 -8.02
C TYR A 68 -8.13 31.66 -8.19
N PHE A 69 -7.96 30.35 -8.41
CA PHE A 69 -6.63 29.73 -8.51
C PHE A 69 -6.15 29.49 -9.94
N GLY A 70 -7.01 29.71 -10.93
CA GLY A 70 -6.72 29.51 -12.34
C GLY A 70 -7.27 28.21 -12.92
N GLN A 71 -7.34 28.19 -14.25
CA GLN A 71 -7.92 27.10 -15.03
C GLN A 71 -6.96 25.90 -15.23
N ASP A 72 -5.72 25.99 -14.74
CA ASP A 72 -4.73 24.90 -14.74
C ASP A 72 -4.39 24.46 -13.30
N PRO A 73 -5.24 23.61 -12.67
CA PRO A 73 -5.02 23.11 -11.31
C PRO A 73 -3.71 22.33 -11.18
N LYS A 74 -3.30 21.64 -12.25
CA LYS A 74 -2.09 20.83 -12.24
C LYS A 74 -0.85 21.70 -12.24
N GLY A 75 -0.79 22.69 -13.14
CA GLY A 75 0.34 23.63 -13.19
C GLY A 75 0.53 24.37 -11.87
N MET A 76 -0.57 24.78 -11.25
CA MET A 76 -0.55 25.37 -9.90
C MET A 76 -0.03 24.36 -8.86
N ALA A 77 -0.57 23.13 -8.82
CA ALA A 77 -0.12 22.10 -7.88
C ALA A 77 1.38 21.75 -8.03
N ASP A 78 1.88 21.68 -9.27
CA ASP A 78 3.29 21.43 -9.58
C ASP A 78 4.18 22.56 -9.04
N GLN A 79 3.80 23.82 -9.24
CA GLN A 79 4.53 24.98 -8.72
C GLN A 79 4.55 25.00 -7.18
N ILE A 80 3.44 24.65 -6.55
CA ILE A 80 3.35 24.57 -5.10
C ILE A 80 4.32 23.50 -4.58
N ILE A 81 4.25 22.28 -5.11
CA ILE A 81 5.12 21.17 -4.70
C ILE A 81 6.61 21.49 -4.92
N GLU A 82 6.97 22.13 -6.03
CA GLU A 82 8.37 22.43 -6.34
C GLU A 82 9.02 23.35 -5.28
N ASN A 83 8.22 24.21 -4.64
CA ASN A 83 8.67 25.10 -3.58
C ASN A 83 8.58 24.50 -2.18
N MET A 84 8.05 23.27 -2.03
CA MET A 84 7.90 22.62 -0.73
C MET A 84 9.22 22.01 -0.22
N PRO A 85 9.43 22.00 1.10
CA PRO A 85 10.57 21.30 1.68
C PRO A 85 10.50 19.79 1.35
N LYS A 86 11.64 19.22 0.95
CA LYS A 86 11.77 17.78 0.70
C LYS A 86 11.74 17.01 2.01
N GLU A 87 11.22 15.79 1.98
CA GLU A 87 11.26 14.90 3.14
C GLU A 87 12.70 14.65 3.61
N SER A 88 12.84 14.47 4.92
CA SER A 88 14.15 14.16 5.48
C SER A 88 14.64 12.80 4.99
N THR A 89 15.94 12.66 4.74
CA THR A 89 16.54 11.36 4.34
C THR A 89 16.23 10.26 5.35
N ARG A 90 16.09 10.61 6.64
CA ARG A 90 15.66 9.71 7.70
C ARG A 90 14.21 9.25 7.54
N SER A 91 13.29 10.15 7.18
CA SER A 91 11.88 9.80 6.88
C SER A 91 11.82 8.86 5.67
N VAL A 92 12.49 9.22 4.58
CA VAL A 92 12.56 8.40 3.36
C VAL A 92 13.10 7.00 3.67
N LEU A 93 14.16 6.90 4.48
CA LEU A 93 14.71 5.62 4.90
C LEU A 93 13.73 4.81 5.77
N LYS A 94 12.95 5.46 6.65
CA LYS A 94 11.90 4.78 7.43
C LYS A 94 10.82 4.19 6.51
N TYR A 95 10.31 4.95 5.55
CA TYR A 95 9.33 4.44 4.59
C TYR A 95 9.90 3.30 3.76
N GLY A 96 11.14 3.45 3.28
CA GLY A 96 11.86 2.38 2.58
C GLY A 96 11.99 1.11 3.43
N ALA A 97 12.30 1.25 4.72
CA ALA A 97 12.40 0.14 5.66
C ALA A 97 11.03 -0.53 5.92
N ILE A 98 9.95 0.24 6.01
CA ILE A 98 8.58 -0.30 6.14
C ILE A 98 8.21 -1.11 4.89
N VAL A 99 8.39 -0.55 3.69
CA VAL A 99 8.12 -1.25 2.42
C VAL A 99 8.95 -2.54 2.33
N SER A 100 10.25 -2.46 2.62
CA SER A 100 11.14 -3.62 2.65
C SER A 100 10.66 -4.66 3.65
N GLY A 101 10.29 -4.24 4.86
CA GLY A 101 9.78 -5.13 5.91
C GLY A 101 8.52 -5.88 5.49
N ILE A 102 7.57 -5.21 4.82
CA ILE A 102 6.35 -5.84 4.30
C ILE A 102 6.68 -6.89 3.24
N VAL A 103 7.54 -6.54 2.27
CA VAL A 103 7.95 -7.45 1.18
C VAL A 103 8.66 -8.69 1.75
N ILE A 104 9.62 -8.48 2.66
CA ILE A 104 10.34 -9.57 3.33
C ILE A 104 9.40 -10.43 4.15
N PHE A 105 8.48 -9.83 4.92
CA PHE A 105 7.53 -10.58 5.73
C PHE A 105 6.63 -11.46 4.86
N TYR A 106 6.07 -10.92 3.77
CA TYR A 106 5.24 -11.71 2.85
C TYR A 106 6.04 -12.84 2.21
N ARG A 107 7.30 -12.59 1.83
CA ARG A 107 8.19 -13.64 1.30
C ARG A 107 8.44 -14.74 2.32
N LEU A 108 8.76 -14.39 3.57
CA LEU A 108 8.97 -15.36 4.65
C LEU A 108 7.73 -16.21 4.91
N LEU A 109 6.56 -15.56 4.91
CA LEU A 109 5.28 -16.21 5.10
C LEU A 109 4.93 -17.15 3.92
N SER A 110 5.26 -16.74 2.69
CA SER A 110 5.11 -17.54 1.47
C SER A 110 6.07 -18.73 1.44
N ASP A 111 7.34 -18.53 1.79
CA ASP A 111 8.34 -19.60 1.93
C ASP A 111 7.91 -20.61 3.01
N PHE A 112 7.38 -20.13 4.14
CA PHE A 112 6.85 -20.98 5.21
C PHE A 112 5.66 -21.85 4.76
N ALA A 113 4.82 -21.32 3.88
CA ALA A 113 3.64 -22.01 3.35
C ALA A 113 3.94 -22.92 2.15
N SER A 114 5.01 -22.66 1.41
CA SER A 114 5.36 -23.41 0.19
C SER A 114 6.39 -24.51 0.41
N GLN A 115 7.15 -24.42 1.51
CA GLN A 115 8.22 -25.36 1.82
C GLN A 115 8.02 -25.97 3.21
N ALA A 116 8.42 -27.24 3.37
CA ALA A 116 8.33 -27.92 4.65
C ALA A 116 9.40 -27.46 5.66
N VAL A 117 10.46 -26.77 5.19
CA VAL A 117 11.51 -26.15 5.99
C VAL A 117 11.68 -24.70 5.54
N LEU A 118 11.78 -23.77 6.49
CA LEU A 118 12.00 -22.36 6.17
C LEU A 118 13.47 -22.12 5.79
N VAL A 119 13.71 -21.53 4.62
CA VAL A 119 15.05 -21.16 4.14
C VAL A 119 15.14 -19.65 4.02
N LEU A 120 16.01 -19.04 4.81
CA LEU A 120 16.32 -17.62 4.70
C LEU A 120 17.22 -17.38 3.49
N LYS A 121 16.81 -16.45 2.63
CA LYS A 121 17.49 -16.12 1.37
C LYS A 121 17.85 -14.63 1.36
N PRO A 122 18.89 -14.18 2.09
CA PRO A 122 19.17 -12.76 2.29
C PRO A 122 19.34 -11.98 0.98
N LEU A 123 19.97 -12.56 -0.04
CA LEU A 123 20.14 -11.92 -1.34
C LEU A 123 18.80 -11.69 -2.04
N VAL A 124 17.90 -12.69 -2.00
CA VAL A 124 16.54 -12.57 -2.57
C VAL A 124 15.75 -11.49 -1.83
N TYR A 125 15.87 -11.44 -0.50
CA TYR A 125 15.20 -10.42 0.31
C TYR A 125 15.68 -9.00 0.00
N LEU A 126 16.98 -8.84 -0.23
CA LEU A 126 17.56 -7.56 -0.63
C LEU A 126 17.06 -7.14 -2.02
N THR A 127 17.06 -8.05 -3.00
CA THR A 127 16.58 -7.74 -4.35
C THR A 127 15.09 -7.43 -4.36
N ASP A 128 14.28 -8.21 -3.64
CA ASP A 128 12.84 -8.00 -3.51
C ASP A 128 12.54 -6.65 -2.85
N SER A 129 13.32 -6.27 -1.84
CA SER A 129 13.17 -4.97 -1.17
C SER A 129 13.47 -3.80 -2.11
N ILE A 130 14.56 -3.88 -2.88
CA ILE A 130 14.92 -2.85 -3.87
C ILE A 130 13.82 -2.75 -4.94
N LEU A 131 13.39 -3.88 -5.50
CA LEU A 131 12.34 -3.94 -6.51
C LEU A 131 11.00 -3.43 -5.96
N GLY A 132 10.65 -3.76 -4.71
CA GLY A 132 9.45 -3.30 -4.04
C GLY A 132 9.44 -1.79 -3.83
N ILE A 133 10.55 -1.20 -3.36
CA ILE A 133 10.68 0.25 -3.22
C ILE A 133 10.54 0.95 -4.58
N LEU A 134 11.20 0.43 -5.63
CA LEU A 134 11.10 0.99 -6.98
C LEU A 134 9.68 0.88 -7.54
N ALA A 135 9.02 -0.27 -7.36
CA ALA A 135 7.66 -0.49 -7.82
C ALA A 135 6.68 0.45 -7.10
N VAL A 136 6.76 0.55 -5.77
CA VAL A 136 5.91 1.47 -4.98
C VAL A 136 6.14 2.92 -5.41
N GLY A 137 7.39 3.37 -5.53
CA GLY A 137 7.70 4.72 -6.00
C GLY A 137 7.14 5.02 -7.39
N LEU A 138 7.26 4.06 -8.32
CA LEU A 138 6.71 4.20 -9.67
C LEU A 138 5.18 4.18 -9.68
N LEU A 139 4.54 3.36 -8.85
CA LEU A 139 3.09 3.34 -8.69
C LEU A 139 2.57 4.69 -8.16
N PHE A 140 3.18 5.23 -7.12
CA PHE A 140 2.82 6.56 -6.59
C PHE A 140 2.99 7.65 -7.64
N TYR A 141 4.08 7.62 -8.41
CA TYR A 141 4.29 8.53 -9.53
C TYR A 141 3.19 8.44 -10.60
N LEU A 142 2.79 7.22 -10.97
CA LEU A 142 1.72 6.98 -11.96
C LEU A 142 0.35 7.41 -11.42
N LEU A 143 0.04 7.12 -10.15
CA LEU A 143 -1.20 7.52 -9.49
C LEU A 143 -1.32 9.05 -9.40
N ARG A 144 -0.23 9.73 -9.03
CA ARG A 144 -0.18 11.20 -9.04
C ARG A 144 -0.51 11.76 -10.42
N ARG A 145 0.04 11.15 -11.48
CA ARG A 145 -0.22 11.56 -12.87
C ARG A 145 -1.66 11.26 -13.31
N LEU A 146 -2.33 10.28 -12.70
CA LEU A 146 -3.68 9.86 -13.05
C LEU A 146 -4.74 10.93 -12.71
N ILE A 147 -4.53 11.70 -11.64
CA ILE A 147 -5.49 12.69 -11.13
C ILE A 147 -5.85 13.70 -12.22
N PHE A 148 -4.84 14.42 -12.73
CA PHE A 148 -5.03 15.44 -13.75
C PHE A 148 -4.86 14.93 -15.20
N ALA A 149 -4.89 13.62 -15.43
CA ALA A 149 -4.77 13.06 -16.77
C ALA A 149 -6.08 13.17 -17.56
N GLU A 150 -5.99 13.49 -18.84
CA GLU A 150 -7.11 13.34 -19.78
C GLU A 150 -7.54 11.86 -19.92
N GLU A 151 -8.78 11.60 -20.33
CA GLU A 151 -9.34 10.23 -20.40
C GLU A 151 -8.50 9.25 -21.24
N LYS A 152 -7.96 9.69 -22.38
CA LYS A 152 -7.05 8.90 -23.22
C LYS A 152 -5.75 8.55 -22.47
N SER A 153 -5.22 9.49 -21.71
CA SER A 153 -4.02 9.32 -20.89
C SER A 153 -4.30 8.46 -19.65
N LYS A 154 -5.50 8.52 -19.05
CA LYS A 154 -5.91 7.64 -17.95
C LYS A 154 -5.83 6.17 -18.34
N LYS A 155 -6.35 5.81 -19.52
CA LYS A 155 -6.25 4.43 -20.06
C LYS A 155 -4.79 3.98 -20.20
N ALA A 156 -3.91 4.84 -20.71
CA ALA A 156 -2.49 4.53 -20.83
C ALA A 156 -1.80 4.36 -19.46
N ILE A 157 -2.15 5.18 -18.47
CA ILE A 157 -1.64 5.07 -17.10
C ILE A 157 -2.10 3.77 -16.44
N TYR A 158 -3.36 3.36 -16.61
CA TYR A 158 -3.83 2.06 -16.11
C TYR A 158 -3.05 0.89 -16.70
N VAL A 159 -2.79 0.92 -18.02
CA VAL A 159 -1.93 -0.09 -18.66
C VAL A 159 -0.52 -0.06 -18.07
N ALA A 160 0.06 1.12 -17.86
CA ALA A 160 1.38 1.26 -17.24
C ALA A 160 1.41 0.68 -15.82
N VAL A 161 0.38 0.93 -15.01
CA VAL A 161 0.26 0.35 -13.65
C VAL A 161 0.24 -1.18 -13.71
N VAL A 162 -0.55 -1.76 -14.63
CA VAL A 162 -0.60 -3.22 -14.81
C VAL A 162 0.75 -3.78 -15.26
N LEU A 163 1.47 -3.08 -16.14
CA LEU A 163 2.80 -3.49 -16.59
C LEU A 163 3.84 -3.43 -15.46
N VAL A 164 3.80 -2.39 -14.63
CA VAL A 164 4.69 -2.26 -13.46
C VAL A 164 4.45 -3.41 -12.48
N LEU A 165 3.20 -3.71 -12.16
CA LEU A 165 2.85 -4.84 -11.30
C LEU A 165 3.26 -6.18 -11.93
N GLY A 166 2.98 -6.37 -13.23
CA GLY A 166 3.35 -7.57 -13.96
C GLY A 166 4.86 -7.80 -13.99
N PHE A 167 5.64 -6.74 -14.24
CA PHE A 167 7.10 -6.80 -14.19
C PHE A 167 7.60 -7.11 -12.77
N TYR A 168 7.03 -6.48 -11.75
CA TYR A 168 7.35 -6.76 -10.35
C TYR A 168 7.14 -8.25 -10.01
N PHE A 169 5.95 -8.80 -10.26
CA PHE A 169 5.68 -10.21 -9.98
C PHE A 169 6.54 -11.17 -10.82
N ALA A 170 6.77 -10.86 -12.10
CA ALA A 170 7.67 -11.67 -12.93
C ALA A 170 9.11 -11.65 -12.40
N SER A 171 9.59 -10.50 -11.95
CA SER A 171 10.93 -10.33 -11.40
C SER A 171 11.13 -11.09 -10.09
N GLU A 172 10.11 -11.20 -9.24
CA GLU A 172 10.15 -12.04 -8.04
C GLU A 172 10.36 -13.52 -8.37
N ILE A 173 9.61 -14.03 -9.37
CA ILE A 173 9.72 -15.44 -9.80
C ILE A 173 11.10 -15.72 -10.39
N VAL A 174 11.60 -14.82 -11.23
CA VAL A 174 12.93 -14.92 -11.84
C VAL A 174 14.02 -14.82 -10.77
N GLY A 175 13.85 -13.92 -9.78
CA GLY A 175 14.80 -13.72 -8.70
C GLY A 175 15.04 -15.00 -7.89
N VAL A 176 13.97 -15.66 -7.47
CA VAL A 176 14.07 -16.93 -6.71
C VAL A 176 14.73 -18.04 -7.54
N ARG A 177 14.52 -18.05 -8.87
CA ARG A 177 15.00 -19.12 -9.75
C ARG A 177 16.46 -18.96 -10.19
N PHE A 178 16.91 -17.73 -10.42
CA PHE A 178 18.19 -17.44 -11.08
C PHE A 178 19.21 -16.72 -10.19
N LEU A 179 18.83 -16.17 -9.04
CA LEU A 179 19.81 -15.59 -8.12
C LEU A 179 20.68 -16.68 -7.49
N PRO A 180 21.99 -16.41 -7.32
CA PRO A 180 22.90 -17.36 -6.70
C PRO A 180 22.48 -17.67 -5.27
N THR A 181 22.69 -18.92 -4.84
CA THR A 181 22.32 -19.41 -3.51
C THR A 181 23.30 -18.93 -2.43
N LEU A 182 23.46 -17.62 -2.31
CA LEU A 182 24.39 -17.00 -1.39
C LEU A 182 23.78 -16.92 0.02
N ALA A 183 24.50 -17.44 1.01
CA ALA A 183 24.14 -17.38 2.44
C ALA A 183 22.73 -17.92 2.76
N TRP A 184 22.31 -19.00 2.10
CA TRP A 184 21.07 -19.68 2.43
C TRP A 184 21.17 -20.32 3.80
N LEU A 185 20.25 -19.94 4.70
CA LEU A 185 20.22 -20.42 6.07
C LEU A 185 18.90 -21.15 6.32
N THR A 186 18.99 -22.45 6.57
CA THR A 186 17.82 -23.25 6.94
C THR A 186 17.49 -23.02 8.41
N VAL A 187 16.26 -22.62 8.70
CA VAL A 187 15.75 -22.53 10.07
C VAL A 187 15.03 -23.85 10.37
N PRO A 188 15.54 -24.68 11.27
CA PRO A 188 14.93 -25.98 11.55
C PRO A 188 13.64 -25.84 12.34
N ASN A 189 12.75 -26.82 12.19
CA ASN A 189 11.60 -26.97 13.06
C ASN A 189 12.04 -27.33 14.49
N PRO A 190 11.45 -26.76 15.56
CA PRO A 190 10.26 -25.89 15.60
C PRO A 190 10.54 -24.37 15.55
N TRP A 191 11.80 -23.95 15.40
CA TRP A 191 12.17 -22.53 15.46
C TRP A 191 11.56 -21.71 14.33
N ASP A 192 11.45 -22.31 13.14
CA ASP A 192 10.77 -21.69 12.00
C ASP A 192 9.30 -21.36 12.30
N THR A 193 8.58 -22.33 12.87
CA THR A 193 7.18 -22.20 13.28
C THR A 193 7.02 -21.15 14.37
N LEU A 194 7.89 -21.15 15.38
CA LEU A 194 7.83 -20.16 16.46
C LEU A 194 8.07 -18.74 15.93
N LEU A 195 9.06 -18.56 15.05
CA LEU A 195 9.37 -17.26 14.44
C LEU A 195 8.19 -16.75 13.63
N ILE A 196 7.68 -17.54 12.69
CA ILE A 196 6.63 -17.10 11.77
C ILE A 196 5.29 -16.90 12.49
N THR A 197 4.94 -17.79 13.43
CA THR A 197 3.72 -17.65 14.23
C THR A 197 3.81 -16.45 15.17
N GLY A 198 4.96 -16.24 15.83
CA GLY A 198 5.19 -15.08 16.69
C GLY A 198 5.10 -13.76 15.93
N ALA A 199 5.83 -13.64 14.81
CA ALA A 199 5.81 -12.45 13.97
C ALA A 199 4.40 -12.16 13.42
N SER A 200 3.72 -13.21 12.91
CA SER A 200 2.34 -13.08 12.42
C SER A 200 1.37 -12.71 13.54
N GLY A 201 1.51 -13.30 14.73
CA GLY A 201 0.66 -13.00 15.89
C GLY A 201 0.77 -11.53 16.32
N VAL A 202 2.00 -10.99 16.40
CA VAL A 202 2.23 -9.57 16.69
C VAL A 202 1.57 -8.69 15.63
N LEU A 203 1.74 -9.01 14.35
CA LEU A 203 1.13 -8.25 13.25
C LEU A 203 -0.39 -8.33 13.26
N ILE A 204 -0.98 -9.50 13.54
CA ILE A 204 -2.42 -9.67 13.65
C ILE A 204 -2.97 -8.84 14.81
N LEU A 205 -2.35 -8.90 16.00
CA LEU A 205 -2.77 -8.10 17.16
C LEU A 205 -2.68 -6.60 16.89
N TRP A 206 -1.67 -6.16 16.13
CA TRP A 206 -1.55 -4.78 15.73
C TRP A 206 -2.63 -4.39 14.70
N GLN A 207 -2.77 -5.15 13.62
CA GLN A 207 -3.74 -4.91 12.55
C GLN A 207 -5.19 -5.02 13.03
N TRP A 208 -5.46 -5.77 14.08
CA TRP A 208 -6.81 -5.90 14.66
C TRP A 208 -7.37 -4.58 15.21
N LYS A 209 -6.48 -3.61 15.53
CA LYS A 209 -6.87 -2.29 16.01
C LYS A 209 -7.46 -1.40 14.91
N GLU A 210 -7.17 -1.68 13.64
CA GLU A 210 -7.60 -0.86 12.51
C GLU A 210 -8.67 -1.57 11.68
N GLU A 211 -9.74 -0.85 11.28
CA GLU A 211 -10.86 -1.49 10.59
C GLU A 211 -10.46 -2.16 9.28
N ILE A 212 -9.63 -1.49 8.47
CA ILE A 212 -9.08 -2.01 7.20
C ILE A 212 -7.96 -3.02 7.49
N GLY A 213 -7.15 -2.78 8.51
CA GLY A 213 -6.09 -3.69 8.95
C GLY A 213 -6.61 -5.10 9.24
N ARG A 214 -7.78 -5.23 9.86
CA ARG A 214 -8.44 -6.52 10.14
C ARG A 214 -8.60 -7.41 8.90
N ALA A 215 -8.82 -6.83 7.71
CA ALA A 215 -8.96 -7.64 6.50
C ALA A 215 -7.66 -8.39 6.18
N PHE A 216 -6.50 -7.78 6.40
CA PHE A 216 -5.19 -8.37 6.11
C PHE A 216 -4.83 -9.58 7.01
N VAL A 217 -5.60 -9.81 8.07
CA VAL A 217 -5.44 -10.98 8.94
C VAL A 217 -5.78 -12.28 8.20
N PHE A 218 -6.79 -12.28 7.31
CA PHE A 218 -7.24 -13.51 6.66
C PHE A 218 -6.20 -14.14 5.73
N PRO A 219 -5.51 -13.39 4.86
CA PRO A 219 -4.40 -13.94 4.08
C PRO A 219 -3.29 -14.46 4.99
N ILE A 220 -2.92 -13.72 6.04
CA ILE A 220 -1.87 -14.15 6.98
C ILE A 220 -2.22 -15.50 7.62
N LEU A 221 -3.45 -15.64 8.12
CA LEU A 221 -3.94 -16.90 8.69
C LEU A 221 -3.96 -18.03 7.66
N ALA A 222 -4.36 -17.76 6.42
CA ALA A 222 -4.38 -18.77 5.36
C ALA A 222 -2.97 -19.32 5.08
N PHE A 223 -1.98 -18.44 4.94
CA PHE A 223 -0.57 -18.86 4.77
C PHE A 223 -0.05 -19.62 5.99
N LEU A 224 -0.38 -19.20 7.22
CA LEU A 224 -0.01 -19.93 8.43
C LEU A 224 -0.58 -21.35 8.43
N VAL A 225 -1.89 -21.49 8.22
CA VAL A 225 -2.59 -22.78 8.18
C VAL A 225 -1.93 -23.70 7.15
N VAL A 226 -1.62 -23.17 5.96
CA VAL A 226 -0.95 -23.93 4.91
C VAL A 226 0.48 -24.35 5.29
N GLY A 227 1.24 -23.49 5.96
CA GLY A 227 2.58 -23.85 6.44
C GLY A 227 2.59 -24.92 7.53
N PHE A 228 1.61 -24.91 8.43
CA PHE A 228 1.39 -26.01 9.38
C PHE A 228 0.96 -27.29 8.69
N LEU A 229 0.05 -27.18 7.70
CA LEU A 229 -0.42 -28.31 6.92
C LEU A 229 0.74 -29.00 6.18
N HIS A 230 1.64 -28.26 5.55
CA HIS A 230 2.82 -28.82 4.88
C HIS A 230 3.73 -29.59 5.83
N ARG A 231 3.99 -29.05 7.03
CA ARG A 231 4.81 -29.72 8.05
C ARG A 231 4.17 -31.00 8.56
N TRP A 232 2.85 -30.98 8.75
CA TRP A 232 2.09 -32.16 9.15
C TRP A 232 2.07 -33.23 8.04
N ILE A 233 1.84 -32.85 6.79
CA ILE A 233 1.89 -33.75 5.62
C ILE A 233 3.26 -34.41 5.50
N LEU A 234 4.34 -33.64 5.66
CA LEU A 234 5.70 -34.17 5.64
C LEU A 234 5.91 -35.19 6.77
N ALA A 235 5.46 -34.88 7.99
CA ALA A 235 5.59 -35.77 9.14
C ALA A 235 4.82 -37.09 8.95
N GLN A 236 3.72 -37.08 8.21
CA GLN A 236 2.93 -38.28 7.87
C GLN A 236 3.45 -39.02 6.62
N GLY A 237 4.44 -38.48 5.90
CA GLY A 237 4.96 -39.07 4.66
C GLY A 237 3.95 -39.08 3.50
N ILE A 238 2.92 -38.24 3.54
CA ILE A 238 1.85 -38.21 2.53
C ILE A 238 2.36 -37.49 1.27
N GLN A 239 2.33 -38.17 0.12
CA GLN A 239 2.77 -37.61 -1.17
C GLN A 239 1.63 -37.31 -2.15
N ASN A 240 0.37 -37.40 -1.71
CA ASN A 240 -0.78 -37.18 -2.58
C ASN A 240 -0.82 -35.72 -3.08
N PRO A 241 -0.87 -35.46 -4.40
CA PRO A 241 -0.98 -34.11 -4.98
C PRO A 241 -2.17 -33.29 -4.45
N THR A 242 -3.27 -33.96 -4.12
CA THR A 242 -4.46 -33.31 -3.56
C THR A 242 -4.15 -32.66 -2.21
N MET A 243 -3.36 -33.33 -1.37
CA MET A 243 -3.00 -32.84 -0.04
C MET A 243 -1.83 -31.88 -0.08
N THR A 244 -0.85 -32.12 -0.96
CA THR A 244 0.39 -31.33 -1.05
C THR A 244 0.27 -30.07 -1.88
N MET A 245 -0.69 -29.98 -2.80
CA MET A 245 -0.79 -28.84 -3.73
C MET A 245 -2.21 -28.25 -3.81
N ILE A 246 -3.23 -29.07 -4.08
CA ILE A 246 -4.60 -28.57 -4.33
C ILE A 246 -5.18 -27.95 -3.05
N LEU A 247 -5.16 -28.69 -1.95
CA LEU A 247 -5.72 -28.24 -0.67
C LEU A 247 -5.05 -26.93 -0.17
N PRO A 248 -3.71 -26.83 -0.10
CA PRO A 248 -3.01 -25.56 0.16
C PRO A 248 -3.47 -24.38 -0.70
N THR A 249 -3.58 -24.60 -2.00
CA THR A 249 -3.97 -23.55 -2.96
C THR A 249 -5.39 -23.08 -2.69
N VAL A 250 -6.32 -24.00 -2.45
CA VAL A 250 -7.72 -23.67 -2.13
C VAL A 250 -7.81 -22.86 -0.83
N ILE A 251 -7.06 -23.22 0.21
CA ILE A 251 -7.03 -22.47 1.48
C ILE A 251 -6.57 -21.02 1.27
N ILE A 252 -5.50 -20.81 0.50
CA ILE A 252 -4.98 -19.47 0.19
C ILE A 252 -6.02 -18.66 -0.61
N VAL A 253 -6.63 -19.26 -1.64
CA VAL A 253 -7.66 -18.60 -2.45
C VAL A 253 -8.86 -18.18 -1.59
N ILE A 254 -9.34 -19.06 -0.71
CA ILE A 254 -10.43 -18.73 0.22
C ILE A 254 -10.02 -17.57 1.14
N GLY A 255 -8.80 -17.59 1.69
CA GLY A 255 -8.29 -16.49 2.52
C GLY A 255 -8.27 -15.14 1.79
N LEU A 256 -7.87 -15.13 0.51
CA LEU A 256 -7.89 -13.93 -0.34
C LEU A 256 -9.32 -13.48 -0.67
N LEU A 257 -10.25 -14.40 -0.93
CA LEU A 257 -11.66 -14.06 -1.18
C LEU A 257 -12.30 -13.40 0.05
N ILE A 258 -12.04 -13.93 1.25
CA ILE A 258 -12.52 -13.33 2.50
C ILE A 258 -11.92 -11.94 2.70
N TYR A 259 -10.62 -11.78 2.45
CA TYR A 259 -9.95 -10.48 2.45
C TYR A 259 -10.69 -9.46 1.57
N TYR A 260 -10.87 -9.78 0.28
CA TYR A 260 -11.55 -8.87 -0.65
C TYR A 260 -12.97 -8.53 -0.21
N TRP A 261 -13.73 -9.52 0.26
CA TRP A 261 -15.08 -9.30 0.75
C TRP A 261 -15.12 -8.34 1.95
N PHE A 262 -14.23 -8.53 2.93
CA PHE A 262 -14.12 -7.65 4.09
C PHE A 262 -13.67 -6.23 3.72
N THR A 263 -12.68 -6.10 2.84
CA THR A 263 -12.20 -4.80 2.38
C THR A 263 -13.28 -4.03 1.64
N ILE A 264 -14.03 -4.67 0.74
CA ILE A 264 -15.14 -4.02 0.03
C ILE A 264 -16.23 -3.57 1.02
N ARG A 265 -16.54 -4.40 2.03
CA ARG A 265 -17.52 -4.05 3.06
C ARG A 265 -17.08 -2.85 3.90
N ALA A 266 -15.81 -2.81 4.31
CA ALA A 266 -15.24 -1.69 5.06
C ALA A 266 -15.25 -0.40 4.23
N LEU A 267 -14.84 -0.46 2.95
CA LEU A 267 -14.86 0.69 2.05
C LEU A 267 -16.28 1.23 1.81
N LYS A 268 -17.28 0.34 1.69
CA LYS A 268 -18.68 0.75 1.55
C LYS A 268 -19.18 1.46 2.81
N LYS A 269 -18.88 0.92 3.99
CA LYS A 269 -19.26 1.50 5.29
C LYS A 269 -18.73 2.94 5.43
N ASN A 270 -17.45 3.16 5.13
CA ASN A 270 -16.84 4.49 5.23
C ASN A 270 -17.45 5.51 4.25
N LYS A 271 -17.90 5.07 3.06
CA LYS A 271 -18.61 5.95 2.12
C LYS A 271 -19.98 6.38 2.63
N THR A 272 -20.70 5.50 3.32
CA THR A 272 -21.98 5.85 3.98
C THR A 272 -21.78 6.79 5.17
N GLU A 273 -20.70 6.66 5.94
CA GLU A 273 -20.42 7.54 7.08
C GLU A 273 -19.94 8.95 6.68
N ASN A 274 -19.28 9.10 5.52
CA ASN A 274 -18.81 10.39 5.00
C ASN A 274 -19.79 11.06 4.02
N GLY A 275 -20.97 10.47 3.80
CA GLY A 275 -21.97 10.89 2.81
C GLY A 275 -23.32 11.30 3.41
N GLU A 276 -23.39 11.50 4.73
CA GLU A 276 -24.52 12.08 5.46
C GLU A 276 -24.10 13.40 6.13
#